data_AF-A0A9J6PB02-F1
#
_entry.id   AF-A0A9J6PB02-F1
#
_cell.length_a   1.000
_cell.length_b   1.000
_cell.length_c   1.000
_cell.angle_alpha   90.00
_cell.angle_beta   90.00
_cell.angle_gamma   90.00
#
_symmetry.space_group_name_H-M   'P 1'
#
loop_
_entity.id
_entity.type
_entity.pdbx_description
1 polymer ?
#
loop_
_entity_poly.entity_id
_entity_poly.type
_entity_poly.pdbx_seq_one_letter_code
_entity_poly.pdbx_strand_id
1 'polypeptide(L)'
;MTLYWTGHARDRLLERNLIMSDVLHVLKRGFVYEEAEPSTRHGLFKYAMESPTPNSGARTVRVVVVPDVGTVGLKIVTVMWKDEPRN
;
A
#
# COMPACT_ATOMS: atom_id res chain seq x y z
N MET A 1 -3.82 -15.60 3.75
CA MET A 1 -2.95 -14.41 3.84
C MET A 1 -3.67 -13.38 4.68
N THR A 2 -3.03 -12.88 5.74
CA THR A 2 -3.63 -11.92 6.69
C THR A 2 -3.16 -10.50 6.37
N LEU A 3 -4.08 -9.52 6.31
CA LEU A 3 -3.75 -8.11 6.11
C LEU A 3 -3.71 -7.36 7.44
N TYR A 4 -2.58 -6.73 7.74
CA TYR A 4 -2.39 -5.92 8.94
C TYR A 4 -2.40 -4.43 8.58
N TRP A 5 -3.32 -3.67 9.17
CA TRP A 5 -3.47 -2.23 8.92
C TRP A 5 -2.85 -1.42 10.05
N THR A 6 -2.01 -0.45 9.71
CA THR A 6 -1.61 0.58 10.67
C THR A 6 -2.77 1.57 10.87
N GLY A 7 -2.80 2.27 12.03
CA GLY A 7 -3.71 3.40 12.23
C GLY A 7 -3.51 4.46 11.14
N HIS A 8 -2.25 4.83 10.91
CA HIS A 8 -1.86 5.75 9.84
C HIS A 8 -2.42 5.37 8.46
N ALA A 9 -2.37 4.10 8.04
CA ALA A 9 -2.91 3.70 6.73
C ALA A 9 -4.43 3.88 6.64
N ARG A 10 -5.16 3.70 7.75
CA ARG A 10 -6.62 3.92 7.80
C ARG A 10 -6.95 5.41 7.71
N ASP A 11 -6.21 6.24 8.43
CA ASP A 11 -6.39 7.70 8.38
C ASP A 11 -6.13 8.23 6.97
N ARG A 12 -5.04 7.78 6.33
CA ARG A 12 -4.69 8.16 4.95
C ARG A 12 -5.72 7.71 3.90
N LEU A 13 -6.40 6.59 4.10
CA LEU A 13 -7.53 6.17 3.25
C LEU A 13 -8.69 7.16 3.35
N LEU A 14 -9.11 7.46 4.58
CA LEU A 14 -10.21 8.37 4.88
C LEU A 14 -9.96 9.77 4.32
N GLU A 15 -8.77 10.33 4.55
CA GLU A 15 -8.37 11.65 4.06
C GLU A 15 -8.43 11.77 2.53
N ARG A 16 -8.31 10.65 1.81
CA ARG A 16 -8.33 10.61 0.34
C ARG A 16 -9.65 10.15 -0.24
N ASN A 17 -10.67 9.94 0.61
CA ASN A 17 -11.94 9.37 0.24
C ASN A 17 -11.80 8.02 -0.51
N LEU A 18 -10.80 7.24 -0.12
CA LEU A 18 -10.54 5.89 -0.63
C LEU A 18 -11.11 4.85 0.34
N ILE A 19 -11.49 3.69 -0.19
CA ILE A 19 -12.05 2.60 0.60
C ILE A 19 -11.12 1.39 0.59
N MET A 20 -11.33 0.46 1.53
CA MET A 20 -10.51 -0.77 1.61
C MET A 20 -10.47 -1.54 0.28
N SER A 21 -11.56 -1.49 -0.50
CA SER A 21 -11.62 -2.16 -1.80
C SER A 21 -10.59 -1.62 -2.81
N ASP A 22 -10.21 -0.36 -2.72
CA ASP A 22 -9.16 0.23 -3.57
C ASP A 22 -7.80 -0.38 -3.24
N VAL A 23 -7.48 -0.56 -1.96
CA VAL A 23 -6.25 -1.24 -1.55
C VAL A 23 -6.24 -2.68 -2.02
N LEU A 24 -7.33 -3.42 -1.82
CA LEU A 24 -7.43 -4.80 -2.31
C LEU A 24 -7.29 -4.87 -3.83
N HIS A 25 -7.80 -3.87 -4.56
CA HIS A 25 -7.62 -3.76 -6.00
C HIS A 25 -6.14 -3.58 -6.37
N VAL A 26 -5.44 -2.66 -5.72
CA VAL A 26 -3.99 -2.45 -5.92
C VAL A 26 -3.21 -3.72 -5.58
N LEU A 27 -3.51 -4.41 -4.49
CA LEU A 27 -2.81 -5.65 -4.15
C LEU A 27 -3.05 -6.79 -5.15
N LYS A 28 -4.22 -6.81 -5.80
CA LYS A 28 -4.59 -7.84 -6.78
C LYS A 28 -4.03 -7.56 -8.18
N ARG A 29 -3.97 -6.30 -8.59
CA ARG A 29 -3.69 -5.89 -9.98
C ARG A 29 -2.54 -4.91 -10.15
N GLY A 30 -2.04 -4.36 -9.05
CA GLY A 30 -0.98 -3.37 -9.06
C GLY A 30 0.38 -3.98 -9.34
N PHE A 31 1.33 -3.10 -9.61
CA PHE A 31 2.72 -3.45 -9.90
C PHE A 31 3.68 -2.63 -9.04
N VAL A 32 4.86 -3.18 -8.77
CA VAL A 32 5.95 -2.48 -8.09
C VAL A 32 6.92 -2.01 -9.16
N TYR A 33 7.03 -0.69 -9.34
CA TYR A 33 7.92 -0.09 -10.33
C TYR A 33 9.27 0.37 -9.75
N GLU A 34 9.28 0.64 -8.45
CA GLU A 34 10.48 1.14 -7.75
C GLU A 34 11.19 0.01 -7.02
N GLU A 35 12.48 0.21 -6.74
CA GLU A 35 13.25 -0.73 -5.94
C GLU A 35 12.69 -0.86 -4.52
N ALA A 36 12.89 -2.03 -3.93
CA ALA A 36 12.44 -2.31 -2.59
C ALA A 36 13.24 -1.49 -1.57
N GLU A 37 12.56 -0.84 -0.63
CA GLU A 37 13.20 -0.05 0.42
C GLU A 37 13.34 -0.87 1.72
N PRO A 38 14.46 -0.81 2.44
CA PRO A 38 14.55 -1.45 3.75
C PRO A 38 13.45 -0.98 4.72
N SER A 39 12.82 -1.92 5.42
CA SER A 39 11.90 -1.60 6.51
C SER A 39 12.67 -1.32 7.81
N THR A 40 11.97 -0.82 8.83
CA THR A 40 12.57 -0.65 10.17
C THR A 40 12.93 -1.98 10.84
N ARG A 41 12.32 -3.09 10.42
CA ARG A 41 12.69 -4.44 10.87
C ARG A 41 13.69 -5.03 9.89
N HIS A 42 14.87 -5.39 10.40
CA HIS A 42 15.95 -5.95 9.59
C HIS A 42 15.49 -7.20 8.82
N GLY A 43 15.90 -7.29 7.55
CA GLY A 43 15.54 -8.40 6.66
C GLY A 43 14.15 -8.30 6.03
N LEU A 44 13.35 -7.28 6.36
CA LEU A 44 12.08 -6.99 5.70
C LEU A 44 12.18 -5.72 4.86
N PHE A 45 11.45 -5.70 3.75
CA PHE A 45 11.45 -4.60 2.79
C PHE A 45 10.04 -4.04 2.59
N LYS A 46 9.96 -2.75 2.30
CA LYS A 46 8.78 -2.04 1.86
C LYS A 46 8.73 -2.06 0.33
N TYR A 47 7.54 -2.30 -0.19
CA TYR A 47 7.26 -2.29 -1.62
C TYR A 47 6.14 -1.31 -1.89
N ALA A 48 6.33 -0.45 -2.89
CA ALA A 48 5.31 0.47 -3.33
C ALA A 48 4.56 -0.11 -4.52
N MET A 49 3.37 -0.63 -4.26
CA MET A 49 2.48 -1.15 -5.28
C MET A 49 1.57 -0.06 -5.81
N GLU A 50 1.37 -0.01 -7.12
CA GLU A 50 0.60 1.05 -7.79
C GLU A 50 -0.45 0.48 -8.73
N SER A 51 -1.65 1.06 -8.71
CA SER A 51 -2.69 0.77 -9.70
C SER A 51 -3.74 1.89 -9.75
N PRO A 52 -4.33 2.20 -10.91
CA PRO A 52 -5.62 2.87 -10.94
C PRO A 52 -6.69 1.94 -10.35
N THR A 53 -7.72 2.51 -9.72
CA THR A 53 -8.85 1.74 -9.18
C THR A 53 -10.17 2.33 -9.69
N PRO A 54 -11.29 1.58 -9.61
CA PRO A 54 -12.58 2.12 -10.04
C PRO A 54 -12.98 3.41 -9.30
N ASN A 55 -12.55 3.58 -8.05
CA ASN A 55 -12.89 4.76 -7.24
C ASN A 55 -11.78 5.84 -7.28
N SER A 56 -10.70 5.65 -8.02
CA SER A 56 -9.54 6.55 -7.99
C SER A 56 -9.69 7.80 -8.85
N GLY A 57 -10.79 7.97 -9.59
CA GLY A 57 -11.07 9.18 -10.37
C GLY A 57 -9.95 9.53 -11.36
N ALA A 58 -9.47 8.54 -12.11
CA ALA A 58 -8.32 8.61 -13.04
C ALA A 58 -6.93 8.81 -12.40
N ARG A 59 -6.83 8.90 -11.07
CA ARG A 59 -5.55 8.92 -10.37
C ARG A 59 -5.05 7.50 -10.11
N THR A 60 -3.75 7.37 -9.87
CA THR A 60 -3.14 6.09 -9.48
C THR A 60 -3.00 6.05 -7.96
N VAL A 61 -3.54 5.00 -7.35
CA VAL A 61 -3.36 4.73 -5.92
C VAL A 61 -2.04 3.98 -5.74
N ARG A 62 -1.25 4.41 -4.76
CA ARG A 62 -0.02 3.77 -4.31
C ARG A 62 -0.23 3.23 -2.89
N VAL A 63 0.10 1.96 -2.69
CA VAL A 63 0.03 1.28 -1.40
C VAL A 63 1.42 0.80 -1.03
N VAL A 64 1.93 1.24 0.12
CA VAL A 64 3.22 0.77 0.64
C VAL A 64 2.96 -0.43 1.56
N VAL A 65 3.57 -1.56 1.23
CA VAL A 65 3.39 -2.82 1.94
C VAL A 65 4.69 -3.42 2.41
N VAL A 66 4.64 -4.15 3.51
CA VAL A 66 5.74 -5.00 3.99
C VAL A 66 5.24 -6.43 4.09
N PRO A 67 5.67 -7.35 3.22
CA PRO A 67 5.35 -8.76 3.33
C PRO A 67 6.13 -9.39 4.48
N ASP A 68 5.42 -10.18 5.30
CA ASP A 68 6.04 -11.05 6.30
C ASP A 68 5.89 -12.50 5.82
N VAL A 69 6.98 -13.01 5.26
CA VAL A 69 7.06 -14.37 4.72
C VAL A 69 7.00 -15.44 5.80
N GLY A 70 7.30 -15.11 7.07
CA GLY A 70 7.25 -16.06 8.19
C GLY A 70 5.83 -16.31 8.69
N THR A 71 4.92 -15.35 8.51
CA THR A 71 3.53 -15.42 9.03
C THR A 71 2.47 -15.48 7.94
N VAL A 72 2.87 -15.52 6.65
CA VAL A 72 1.95 -15.40 5.49
C VAL A 72 1.06 -14.14 5.63
N GLY A 73 1.70 -13.04 6.04
CA GLY A 73 1.06 -11.77 6.35
C GLY A 73 1.53 -10.64 5.44
N LEU A 74 0.71 -9.60 5.31
CA LEU A 74 1.06 -8.38 4.59
C LEU A 74 0.64 -7.17 5.42
N LYS A 75 1.61 -6.34 5.80
CA LYS A 75 1.35 -5.09 6.53
C LYS A 75 1.15 -3.95 5.54
N ILE A 76 0.03 -3.25 5.64
CA ILE A 76 -0.23 -2.00 4.93
C ILE A 76 0.34 -0.85 5.76
N VAL A 77 1.40 -0.22 5.27
CA VAL A 77 2.11 0.84 5.99
C VAL A 77 1.42 2.18 5.78
N THR A 78 1.17 2.53 4.51
CA THR A 78 0.49 3.77 4.12
C THR A 78 -0.21 3.60 2.77
N VAL A 79 -1.19 4.46 2.53
CA VAL A 79 -1.92 4.57 1.25
C VAL A 79 -1.81 6.02 0.80
N MET A 80 -1.47 6.23 -0.46
CA MET A 80 -1.25 7.55 -1.00
C MET A 80 -1.60 7.62 -2.47
N TRP A 81 -1.73 8.84 -2.99
CA TRP A 81 -1.75 9.02 -4.43
C TRP A 81 -0.32 8.93 -4.97
N LYS A 82 -0.14 8.36 -6.16
CA LYS A 82 1.18 8.18 -6.77
C LYS A 82 1.95 9.50 -6.94
N ASP A 83 1.24 10.59 -7.23
CA ASP A 83 1.74 11.94 -7.46
C ASP A 83 2.06 12.70 -6.17
N GLU A 84 1.77 12.12 -5.00
CA GLU A 84 2.16 12.69 -3.71
C GLU A 84 3.60 12.30 -3.33
N PRO A 85 4.35 13.18 -2.66
CA PRO A 85 5.64 12.83 -2.08
C PRO A 85 5.48 11.77 -0.98
N ARG A 86 6.45 10.84 -0.91
CA ARG A 86 6.53 9.87 0.20
C ARG A 86 6.99 10.60 1.46
N ASN A 87 6.08 10.76 2.42
CA ASN A 87 6.39 11.14 3.80
C ASN A 87 6.56 9.89 4.66
#